data_AF-A0A6I7Q8A1-F1
#
_entry.id   AF-A0A6I7Q8A1-F1
#
_cell.length_a   1.000
_cell.length_b   1.000
_cell.length_c   1.000
_cell.angle_alpha   90.00
_cell.angle_beta   90.00
_cell.angle_gamma   90.00
#
_symmetry.space_group_name_H-M   'P 1'
#
loop_
_entity.id
_entity.type
_entity.pdbx_description
1 polymer ?
#
loop_
_entity_poly.entity_id
_entity_poly.type
_entity_poly.pdbx_seq_one_letter_code
_entity_poly.pdbx_strand_id
1 'polypeptide(L)' 'MRTTLDIPEKLIEEAMKVTGATTKSQLIKDALQAEIDRAKRKRLIARKGTLDLDVDLDTLRNRD' A
#
# COMPACT_ATOMS: atom_id res chain seq x y z
N MET A 1 2.85 -18.15 11.74
CA MET A 1 2.32 -19.44 11.25
C MET A 1 3.24 -19.95 10.15
N ARG A 2 3.57 -21.25 10.11
CA ARG A 2 4.32 -21.87 9.01
C ARG A 2 3.32 -22.53 8.08
N THR A 3 3.36 -22.17 6.81
CA THR A 3 2.42 -22.65 5.79
C THR A 3 3.20 -23.11 4.57
N THR A 4 2.75 -24.17 3.91
CA THR A 4 3.30 -24.62 2.62
C THR A 4 2.42 -24.05 1.52
N LEU A 5 3.01 -23.31 0.59
CA LEU A 5 2.32 -22.69 -0.55
C LEU A 5 3.08 -23.09 -1.81
N ASP A 6 2.34 -23.47 -2.84
CA ASP A 6 2.91 -23.67 -4.17
C ASP A 6 2.86 -22.35 -4.94
N ILE A 7 4.03 -21.81 -5.28
CA ILE A 7 4.19 -20.52 -5.95
C ILE A 7 5.18 -20.69 -7.09
N PRO A 8 4.87 -20.21 -8.32
CA PRO A 8 5.80 -20.28 -9.43
C PRO A 8 7.15 -19.62 -9.10
N GLU A 9 8.24 -20.35 -9.32
CA GLU A 9 9.59 -19.88 -8.97
C GLU A 9 9.98 -18.60 -9.71
N LYS A 10 9.63 -18.51 -11.00
CA LYS A 10 9.87 -17.31 -11.81
C LYS A 10 9.27 -16.04 -11.21
N LEU A 11 8.08 -16.17 -10.60
CA LEU A 11 7.39 -15.04 -9.97
C LEU A 11 8.12 -14.57 -8.71
N ILE A 12 8.61 -15.52 -7.91
CA ILE A 12 9.40 -15.21 -6.71
C ILE A 12 10.74 -14.56 -7.09
N GLU A 13 11.43 -15.10 -8.11
CA GLU A 13 12.70 -14.53 -8.57
C GLU A 13 12.55 -13.12 -9.09
N GLU A 14 11.54 -12.86 -9.93
CA GLU A 14 11.25 -11.53 -10.45
C GLU A 14 10.90 -10.56 -9.31
N ALA A 15 10.03 -10.99 -8.39
CA ALA A 15 9.65 -10.19 -7.24
C ALA A 15 10.84 -9.88 -6.32
N MET A 16 11.74 -10.85 -6.06
CA MET A 16 12.97 -10.61 -5.29
C MET A 16 13.91 -9.64 -6.00
N LYS A 17 14.05 -9.73 -7.34
CA LYS A 17 14.88 -8.79 -8.12
C LYS A 17 14.35 -7.36 -8.06
N VAL A 18 13.04 -7.18 -8.20
CA VAL A 18 12.40 -5.86 -8.21
C VAL A 18 12.36 -5.24 -6.81
N THR A 19 12.12 -6.04 -5.78
CA THR A 19 11.98 -5.55 -4.40
C THR A 19 13.30 -5.48 -3.62
N GLY A 20 14.33 -6.20 -4.06
CA GLY A 20 15.59 -6.35 -3.33
C GLY A 20 15.48 -7.21 -2.07
N ALA A 21 14.39 -7.98 -1.90
CA ALA A 21 14.18 -8.81 -0.73
C ALA A 21 15.27 -9.89 -0.61
N THR A 22 15.86 -10.03 0.57
CA THR A 22 16.94 -11.00 0.84
C THR A 22 16.47 -12.44 0.99
N THR A 23 15.20 -12.64 1.37
CA THR A 23 14.63 -13.99 1.56
C THR A 23 13.21 -14.08 1.01
N LYS A 24 12.81 -15.28 0.56
CA LYS A 24 11.45 -15.58 0.10
C LYS A 24 10.41 -15.27 1.18
N SER A 25 10.72 -15.56 2.44
CA SER A 25 9.82 -15.26 3.58
C SER A 25 9.63 -13.76 3.81
N GLN A 26 10.70 -12.96 3.68
CA GLN A 26 10.62 -11.51 3.82
C GLN A 26 9.79 -10.91 2.68
N LEU A 27 10.05 -11.34 1.44
CA LEU A 27 9.27 -10.93 0.27
C LEU A 27 7.76 -11.11 0.48
N ILE A 28 7.34 -12.29 0.94
CA ILE A 28 5.91 -12.59 1.15
C ILE A 28 5.31 -11.71 2.25
N LYS A 29 6.03 -11.46 3.35
CA LYS A 29 5.55 -10.55 4.40
C LYS A 29 5.37 -9.13 3.87
N ASP A 30 6.34 -8.63 3.13
CA ASP A 30 6.32 -7.27 2.59
C ASP A 30 5.21 -7.11 1.55
N ALA A 31 5.01 -8.11 0.69
CA ALA A 31 3.93 -8.14 -0.28
C ALA A 31 2.54 -8.09 0.39
N LEU A 32 2.34 -8.87 1.46
CA LEU A 32 1.08 -8.86 2.22
C LEU A 32 0.85 -7.52 2.91
N GLN A 33 1.88 -6.94 3.52
CA GLN A 33 1.78 -5.63 4.15
C GLN A 33 1.44 -4.53 3.13
N ALA A 34 2.10 -4.56 1.97
CA ALA A 34 1.84 -3.63 0.87
C ALA A 34 0.39 -3.73 0.36
N GLU A 35 -0.18 -4.93 0.28
CA GLU A 35 -1.57 -5.11 -0.14
C GLU A 35 -2.56 -4.57 0.90
N ILE A 36 -2.30 -4.81 2.19
CA ILE A 36 -3.09 -4.23 3.28
C ILE A 36 -3.08 -2.69 3.21
N ASP A 37 -1.90 -2.10 3.02
CA ASP A 37 -1.75 -0.65 2.96
C ASP A 37 -2.41 -0.06 1.70
N ARG A 38 -2.31 -0.77 0.57
CA ARG A 38 -3.02 -0.42 -0.66
C ARG A 38 -4.54 -0.43 -0.44
N ALA A 39 -5.08 -1.45 0.20
CA ALA A 39 -6.51 -1.55 0.50
C ALA A 39 -6.98 -0.43 1.45
N LYS A 40 -6.20 -0.13 2.50
CA LYS A 40 -6.49 0.99 3.42
C LYS A 40 -6.49 2.33 2.69
N ARG A 41 -5.50 2.60 1.82
CA ARG A 41 -5.46 3.83 1.02
C ARG A 41 -6.66 3.95 0.09
N LYS A 42 -7.04 2.87 -0.61
CA LYS A 42 -8.25 2.85 -1.44
C LYS A 42 -9.50 3.21 -0.64
N ARG A 43 -9.64 2.67 0.57
CA ARG A 43 -10.76 3.02 1.47
C ARG A 43 -10.80 4.50 1.82
N LEU A 44 -9.65 5.10 2.12
CA LEU A 44 -9.55 6.53 2.42
C LEU A 44 -9.86 7.39 1.20
N ILE A 45 -9.33 7.04 0.02
CA ILE A 45 -9.61 7.75 -1.22
C ILE A 45 -11.10 7.69 -1.56
N ALA A 46 -11.77 6.56 -1.34
CA ALA A 46 -13.21 6.43 -1.53
C ALA A 46 -14.06 7.29 -0.57
N ARG A 47 -13.45 7.85 0.49
CA ARG A 47 -14.08 8.81 1.40
C ARG A 47 -13.72 10.27 1.05
N LYS A 48 -12.91 10.50 0.02
CA LYS A 48 -12.58 11.85 -0.43
C LYS A 48 -13.85 12.52 -0.97
N GLY A 49 -14.19 13.69 -0.43
CA GLY A 49 -15.36 14.46 -0.85
C GLY A 49 -16.70 13.97 -0.26
N THR A 50 -16.70 13.00 0.65
CA THR A 50 -17.93 12.65 1.40
C THR A 50 -18.21 13.61 2.56
N LEU A 51 -17.22 14.41 2.95
CA LEU A 51 -17.37 15.47 3.94
C LEU A 51 -17.40 16.80 3.18
N ASP A 52 -18.51 17.51 3.30
CA ASP A 52 -18.58 18.90 2.85
C ASP A 52 -17.81 19.75 3.86
N LEU A 53 -16.72 20.37 3.40
CA LEU A 53 -15.82 21.18 4.20
C LEU A 53 -15.97 22.62 3.71
N ASP A 54 -16.89 23.34 4.34
CA ASP A 54 -17.14 24.76 4.11
C ASP A 54 -16.04 25.60 4.77
N VAL A 55 -14.85 25.60 4.17
CA VAL A 55 -13.69 26.35 4.65
C VAL A 55 -12.99 27.05 3.50
N ASP A 56 -12.72 28.33 3.68
CA ASP A 56 -11.88 29.11 2.77
C ASP A 56 -10.40 28.79 3.02
N LEU A 57 -9.77 28.16 2.03
CA LEU A 57 -8.37 27.78 2.10
C LEU A 57 -7.41 28.97 1.97
N ASP A 58 -7.84 30.08 1.39
CA ASP A 58 -6.99 31.27 1.21
C ASP A 58 -6.90 32.07 2.52
N THR A 59 -8.02 32.17 3.25
CA THR A 59 -8.04 32.70 4.62
C THR A 59 -7.20 31.84 5.58
N LEU A 60 -7.28 30.51 5.48
CA LEU A 60 -6.47 29.60 6.30
C LEU A 60 -4.97 29.65 5.98
N ARG A 61 -4.60 30.10 4.78
CA ARG A 61 -3.20 30.14 4.31
C ARG A 61 -2.60 31.54 4.34
N ASN A 62 -3.32 32.55 4.85
CA ASN A 62 -2.92 33.96 4.82
C ASN A 62 -2.50 34.40 3.40
N ARG A 63 -3.34 34.10 2.41
CA ARG A 63 -3.14 34.54 1.02
C ARG A 63 -4.01 35.73 0.63
N ASP A 64 -4.87 36.17 1.57
CA ASP A 64 -5.75 37.34 1.48
C ASP A 64 -4.99 38.66 1.67
#